data_AF-A0A8H7W7C9-F1
#
_entry.id   AF-A0A8H7W7C9-F1
#
_cell.length_a   1.000
_cell.length_b   1.000
_cell.length_c   1.000
_cell.angle_alpha   90.00
_cell.angle_beta   90.00
_cell.angle_gamma   90.00
#
_symmetry.space_group_name_H-M   'P 1'
#
loop_
_entity.id
_entity.type
_entity.pdbx_description
1 polymer ?
#
loop_
_entity_poly.entity_id
_entity_poly.type
_entity_poly.pdbx_seq_one_letter_code
_entity_poly.pdbx_strand_id
1 'polypeptide(L)'
;MQLPTKTLLALMPFFLQVKALASGTGTTTRYWDCCKPSCAWPGKAELASGSNPVTTCDIKDSPLTDYNTASGCNGGGAYQCSNESPWAVSDDLAYGYAAVNIAGGSESSWCCACYELTFTSGPVAGKKMVVQATNTGGDLSGNQFDISMPGGGVGIFNGCTQEWGAPSSGWGAQYGGISAASSCAGFPAALQAGCQWRFDWFQGADNPTVSFKQVACPAAITAKSGCTRADDSSAPKAAAGSGSAVEASSSPVAQASPVATLSATPEAVESSSPALSSAAPVVESPAPVATAESSSISAPEVETSAAESTSAPGINNPATSIAAQITPAITYSRTSSSPGVSATTAPVDDEDDDACEL
;
A
#
# COMPACT_ATOMS: atom_id res chain seq x y z
N MET A 1 49.68 -24.60 -22.07
CA MET A 1 48.53 -25.39 -21.55
C MET A 1 47.29 -24.93 -22.29
N GLN A 2 46.88 -25.65 -23.34
CA GLN A 2 45.59 -25.43 -24.01
C GLN A 2 44.53 -26.13 -23.17
N LEU A 3 43.61 -25.36 -22.57
CA LEU A 3 42.45 -25.98 -21.94
C LEU A 3 41.61 -26.68 -23.03
N PRO A 4 41.18 -27.93 -22.81
CA PRO A 4 40.45 -28.69 -23.82
C PRO A 4 39.08 -28.05 -24.07
N THR A 5 38.69 -27.96 -25.34
CA THR A 5 37.44 -27.33 -25.81
C THR A 5 36.19 -27.90 -25.14
N LYS A 6 36.27 -29.13 -24.61
CA LYS A 6 35.21 -29.78 -23.84
C LYS A 6 34.98 -29.15 -22.45
N THR A 7 35.99 -28.52 -21.85
CA THR A 7 35.86 -27.80 -20.58
C THR A 7 35.24 -26.41 -20.77
N LEU A 8 35.40 -25.81 -21.95
CA LEU A 8 34.79 -24.51 -22.28
C LEU A 8 33.26 -24.62 -22.51
N LEU A 9 32.78 -25.74 -23.07
CA LEU A 9 31.33 -25.98 -23.24
C LEU A 9 30.62 -26.43 -21.96
N ALA A 10 31.32 -26.99 -20.97
CA ALA A 10 30.73 -27.39 -19.69
C ALA A 10 30.43 -26.19 -18.76
N LEU A 11 30.99 -25.01 -19.05
CA LEU A 11 30.74 -23.76 -18.31
C LEU A 11 29.61 -22.90 -18.94
N MET A 12 29.03 -23.35 -20.05
CA MET A 12 27.97 -22.65 -20.78
C MET A 12 26.57 -22.65 -20.13
N PRO A 13 26.20 -23.48 -19.13
CA PRO A 13 24.93 -23.32 -18.42
C PRO A 13 25.03 -22.38 -17.20
N PHE A 14 26.22 -21.86 -16.87
CA PHE A 14 26.38 -20.74 -15.94
C PHE A 14 26.20 -19.38 -16.63
N PHE A 15 25.62 -19.39 -17.83
CA PHE A 15 25.09 -18.19 -18.48
C PHE A 15 24.04 -17.59 -17.56
N LEU A 16 24.39 -16.44 -16.98
CA LEU A 16 23.53 -15.54 -16.23
C LEU A 16 22.09 -15.63 -16.74
N GLN A 17 21.20 -16.22 -15.93
CA GLN A 17 19.78 -15.90 -16.03
C GLN A 17 19.64 -14.44 -15.61
N VAL A 18 19.88 -13.52 -16.56
CA VAL A 18 19.47 -12.14 -16.43
C VAL A 18 17.95 -12.20 -16.41
N LYS A 19 17.35 -12.23 -15.21
CA LYS A 19 15.91 -12.08 -15.06
C LYS A 19 15.56 -10.75 -15.73
N ALA A 20 14.85 -10.81 -16.84
CA ALA A 20 14.37 -9.62 -17.50
C ALA A 20 13.49 -8.85 -16.51
N LEU A 21 13.91 -7.63 -16.20
CA LEU A 21 13.20 -6.75 -15.28
C LEU A 21 11.84 -6.38 -15.87
N ALA A 22 10.81 -6.36 -15.05
CA ALA A 22 9.46 -6.09 -15.52
C ALA A 22 9.33 -4.65 -16.02
N SER A 23 8.67 -4.47 -17.16
CA SER A 23 8.33 -3.16 -17.71
C SER A 23 7.10 -3.26 -18.60
N GLY A 24 6.44 -2.15 -18.86
CA GLY A 24 5.28 -2.12 -19.74
C GLY A 24 4.41 -0.90 -19.52
N THR A 25 3.14 -1.03 -19.90
CA THR A 25 2.08 -0.08 -19.56
C THR A 25 1.18 -0.71 -18.50
N GLY A 26 0.51 0.13 -17.73
CA GLY A 26 -0.40 -0.30 -16.68
C GLY A 26 -1.45 0.74 -16.33
N THR A 27 -2.38 0.32 -15.50
CA THR A 27 -3.40 1.17 -14.88
C THR A 27 -3.05 1.44 -13.43
N THR A 28 -3.64 2.48 -12.86
CA THR A 28 -3.54 2.75 -11.44
C THR A 28 -4.92 2.84 -10.80
N THR A 29 -4.96 2.51 -9.52
CA THR A 29 -6.05 2.84 -8.61
C THR A 29 -5.46 3.49 -7.36
N ARG A 30 -6.27 3.72 -6.33
CA ARG A 30 -5.85 4.29 -5.06
C ARG A 30 -6.54 3.58 -3.92
N TYR A 31 -5.82 3.33 -2.84
CA TYR A 31 -6.37 2.69 -1.65
C TYR A 31 -5.66 3.09 -0.36
N TRP A 32 -6.33 2.85 0.76
CA TRP A 32 -5.75 2.75 2.09
C TRP A 32 -6.76 2.02 2.97
N ASP A 33 -6.53 0.73 3.21
CA ASP A 33 -7.43 -0.15 3.96
C ASP A 33 -6.93 -0.47 5.37
N CYS A 34 -5.73 0.01 5.70
CA CYS A 34 -5.00 -0.22 6.95
C CYS A 34 -4.59 -1.69 7.21
N CYS A 35 -4.85 -2.60 6.29
CA CYS A 35 -4.54 -4.01 6.47
C CYS A 35 -3.03 -4.24 6.50
N LYS A 36 -2.59 -5.30 7.19
CA LYS A 36 -1.23 -5.81 7.03
C LYS A 36 -0.96 -6.06 5.53
N PRO A 37 0.06 -5.43 4.93
CA PRO A 37 0.43 -5.66 3.54
C PRO A 37 0.85 -7.12 3.29
N SER A 38 0.54 -7.69 2.12
CA SER A 38 0.82 -9.10 1.84
C SER A 38 2.32 -9.43 1.87
N CYS A 39 3.20 -8.50 1.47
CA CYS A 39 4.65 -8.67 1.49
C CYS A 39 5.27 -8.50 2.88
N ALA A 40 4.45 -8.22 3.92
CA ALA A 40 4.89 -8.25 5.32
C ALA A 40 4.96 -9.68 5.89
N TRP A 41 4.45 -10.67 5.17
CA TRP A 41 4.58 -12.06 5.58
C TRP A 41 5.97 -12.63 5.22
N PRO A 42 6.61 -13.40 6.12
CA PRO A 42 7.82 -14.13 5.80
C PRO A 42 7.64 -15.07 4.59
N GLY A 43 8.73 -15.30 3.84
CA GLY A 43 8.74 -16.25 2.73
C GLY A 43 8.07 -15.78 1.43
N LYS A 44 7.59 -14.53 1.37
CA LYS A 44 6.94 -13.98 0.17
C LYS A 44 7.90 -13.65 -0.96
N ALA A 45 9.16 -13.34 -0.68
CA ALA A 45 10.21 -13.07 -1.65
C ALA A 45 11.60 -13.40 -1.09
N GLU A 46 12.60 -13.51 -1.97
CA GLU A 46 14.01 -13.60 -1.59
C GLU A 46 14.53 -12.21 -1.21
N LEU A 47 14.89 -12.04 0.06
CA LEU A 47 15.31 -10.76 0.63
C LEU A 47 16.83 -10.67 0.75
N ALA A 48 17.34 -9.44 0.69
CA ALA A 48 18.76 -9.18 0.90
C ALA A 48 19.19 -9.59 2.31
N SER A 49 20.47 -9.93 2.48
CA SER A 49 21.01 -10.23 3.80
C SER A 49 20.82 -9.04 4.75
N GLY A 50 20.22 -9.29 5.93
CA GLY A 50 19.89 -8.24 6.91
C GLY A 50 18.61 -7.45 6.61
N SER A 51 17.89 -7.78 5.52
CA SER A 51 16.56 -7.24 5.25
C SER A 51 15.48 -8.09 5.93
N ASN A 52 14.32 -7.48 6.15
CA ASN A 52 13.13 -8.15 6.67
C ASN A 52 11.97 -8.06 5.68
N PRO A 53 10.86 -8.81 5.88
CA PRO A 53 9.60 -8.51 5.22
C PRO A 53 9.17 -7.06 5.47
N VAL A 54 8.17 -6.58 4.73
CA VAL A 54 7.62 -5.24 4.99
C VAL A 54 7.22 -5.10 6.45
N THR A 55 7.67 -4.03 7.09
CA THR A 55 7.41 -3.74 8.50
C THR A 55 5.94 -3.35 8.67
N THR A 56 5.25 -4.03 9.56
CA THR A 56 3.89 -3.64 10.00
C THR A 56 3.94 -2.85 11.29
N CYS A 57 2.86 -2.13 11.58
CA CYS A 57 2.70 -1.39 12.82
C CYS A 57 1.56 -1.94 13.68
N ASP A 58 1.60 -1.69 14.97
CA ASP A 58 0.49 -1.94 15.87
C ASP A 58 -0.61 -0.88 15.72
N ILE A 59 -1.70 -1.00 16.50
CA ILE A 59 -2.83 -0.06 16.50
C ILE A 59 -2.45 1.39 16.85
N LYS A 60 -1.25 1.63 17.37
CA LYS A 60 -0.72 2.96 17.71
C LYS A 60 0.34 3.42 16.72
N ASP A 61 0.41 2.80 15.55
CA ASP A 61 1.40 3.09 14.50
C ASP A 61 2.85 2.89 14.97
N SER A 62 3.07 1.95 15.91
CA SER A 62 4.42 1.59 16.37
C SER A 62 4.92 0.35 15.63
N PRO A 63 6.14 0.35 15.07
CA PRO A 63 6.67 -0.79 14.31
C PRO A 63 6.69 -2.09 15.13
N LEU A 64 6.20 -3.17 14.51
CA LEU A 64 6.23 -4.52 15.05
C LEU A 64 7.48 -5.26 14.56
N THR A 65 8.08 -6.05 15.45
CA THR A 65 9.22 -6.92 15.12
C THR A 65 8.79 -8.35 14.81
N ASP A 66 7.57 -8.75 15.17
CA ASP A 66 7.00 -10.05 14.84
C ASP A 66 6.24 -10.00 13.51
N TYR A 67 6.90 -10.45 12.45
CA TYR A 67 6.33 -10.52 11.11
C TYR A 67 5.23 -11.59 10.96
N ASN A 68 5.02 -12.46 11.96
CA ASN A 68 3.93 -13.44 11.96
C ASN A 68 2.65 -12.94 12.64
N THR A 69 2.67 -11.75 13.26
CA THR A 69 1.47 -11.16 13.85
C THR A 69 0.37 -11.04 12.79
N ALA A 70 -0.83 -11.52 13.12
CA ALA A 70 -1.97 -11.55 12.21
C ALA A 70 -2.45 -10.14 11.84
N SER A 71 -3.02 -10.01 10.64
CA SER A 71 -3.59 -8.75 10.14
C SER A 71 -4.75 -8.26 10.99
N GLY A 72 -4.83 -6.96 11.28
CA GLY A 72 -6.00 -6.33 11.90
C GLY A 72 -7.28 -6.52 11.09
N CYS A 73 -7.17 -6.65 9.76
CA CYS A 73 -8.31 -6.99 8.90
C CYS A 73 -8.86 -8.41 9.11
N ASN A 74 -8.12 -9.24 9.85
CA ASN A 74 -8.49 -10.61 10.22
C ASN A 74 -8.52 -10.78 11.75
N GLY A 75 -8.70 -9.69 12.51
CA GLY A 75 -8.79 -9.70 13.98
C GLY A 75 -7.45 -9.79 14.71
N GLY A 76 -6.33 -9.61 14.01
CA GLY A 76 -4.98 -9.55 14.57
C GLY A 76 -4.54 -8.15 15.00
N GLY A 77 -3.24 -7.99 15.27
CA GLY A 77 -2.65 -6.77 15.79
C GLY A 77 -1.76 -5.98 14.83
N ALA A 78 -1.60 -6.44 13.58
CA ALA A 78 -0.71 -5.82 12.60
C ALA A 78 -1.48 -5.04 11.52
N TYR A 79 -1.05 -3.81 11.27
CA TYR A 79 -1.60 -2.86 10.32
C TYR A 79 -0.51 -2.33 9.38
N GLN A 80 -0.91 -1.70 8.27
CA GLN A 80 0.02 -0.96 7.41
C GLN A 80 0.54 0.27 8.17
N CYS A 81 1.86 0.43 8.26
CA CYS A 81 2.45 1.59 8.92
C CYS A 81 2.11 2.90 8.18
N SER A 82 1.83 3.97 8.91
CA SER A 82 1.55 5.29 8.31
C SER A 82 2.69 5.83 7.46
N ASN A 83 3.93 5.42 7.77
CA ASN A 83 5.13 5.81 7.04
C ASN A 83 5.22 5.19 5.63
N GLU A 84 4.34 4.23 5.30
CA GLU A 84 4.04 3.75 3.95
C GLU A 84 3.09 4.70 3.16
N SER A 85 2.97 5.95 3.62
CA SER A 85 2.34 7.04 2.85
C SER A 85 3.25 7.56 1.73
N PRO A 86 2.68 8.09 0.64
CA PRO A 86 3.44 8.69 -0.45
C PRO A 86 3.92 10.11 -0.10
N TRP A 87 5.00 10.56 -0.75
CA TRP A 87 5.53 11.91 -0.57
C TRP A 87 6.18 12.46 -1.84
N ALA A 88 6.15 13.78 -1.98
CA ALA A 88 6.85 14.48 -3.05
C ALA A 88 8.35 14.59 -2.73
N VAL A 89 9.20 14.26 -3.71
CA VAL A 89 10.65 14.49 -3.68
C VAL A 89 10.99 15.82 -4.39
N SER A 90 10.27 16.11 -5.46
CA SER A 90 10.24 17.38 -6.18
C SER A 90 8.88 17.54 -6.86
N ASP A 91 8.68 18.63 -7.60
CA ASP A 91 7.43 18.84 -8.35
C ASP A 91 7.15 17.71 -9.36
N ASP A 92 8.18 17.06 -9.89
CA ASP A 92 8.03 16.02 -10.94
C ASP A 92 8.37 14.60 -10.48
N LEU A 93 8.79 14.43 -9.23
CA LEU A 93 9.11 13.12 -8.65
C LEU A 93 8.44 12.93 -7.30
N ALA A 94 7.71 11.83 -7.15
CA ALA A 94 7.23 11.34 -5.86
C ALA A 94 7.76 9.93 -5.56
N TYR A 95 7.78 9.58 -4.28
CA TYR A 95 8.01 8.21 -3.81
C TYR A 95 6.79 7.71 -3.04
N GLY A 96 6.62 6.39 -2.97
CA GLY A 96 5.54 5.79 -2.21
C GLY A 96 5.51 4.28 -2.34
N TYR A 97 4.30 3.73 -2.18
CA TYR A 97 4.06 2.30 -2.08
C TYR A 97 2.79 1.94 -2.87
N ALA A 98 2.67 0.68 -3.24
CA ALA A 98 1.50 0.19 -3.95
C ALA A 98 1.21 -1.28 -3.64
N ALA A 99 -0.07 -1.65 -3.74
CA ALA A 99 -0.43 -3.03 -4.04
C ALA A 99 -0.27 -3.26 -5.54
N VAL A 100 0.35 -4.37 -5.93
CA VAL A 100 0.75 -4.58 -7.33
C VAL A 100 0.31 -5.95 -7.83
N ASN A 101 -0.14 -5.97 -9.08
CA ASN A 101 -0.19 -7.16 -9.92
C ASN A 101 0.59 -6.88 -11.21
N ILE A 102 1.63 -7.66 -11.47
CA ILE A 102 2.40 -7.60 -12.73
C ILE A 102 2.11 -8.83 -13.56
N ALA A 103 1.73 -8.63 -14.82
CA ALA A 103 1.43 -9.72 -15.75
C ALA A 103 2.63 -10.66 -15.91
N GLY A 104 2.37 -11.96 -15.74
CA GLY A 104 3.41 -13.00 -15.81
C GLY A 104 4.30 -13.10 -14.56
N GLY A 105 4.01 -12.31 -13.52
CA GLY A 105 4.68 -12.38 -12.22
C GLY A 105 3.86 -13.10 -11.15
N SER A 106 4.43 -13.09 -9.95
CA SER A 106 3.83 -13.53 -8.69
C SER A 106 4.37 -12.69 -7.53
N GLU A 107 3.84 -12.87 -6.32
CA GLU A 107 4.37 -12.21 -5.12
C GLU A 107 5.88 -12.39 -4.95
N SER A 108 6.43 -13.57 -5.28
CA SER A 108 7.89 -13.79 -5.19
C SER A 108 8.70 -12.92 -6.16
N SER A 109 8.10 -12.52 -7.27
CA SER A 109 8.73 -11.63 -8.26
C SER A 109 8.59 -10.14 -7.94
N TRP A 110 7.47 -9.71 -7.34
CA TRP A 110 7.20 -8.28 -7.13
C TRP A 110 7.33 -7.82 -5.69
N CYS A 111 7.18 -8.70 -4.68
CA CYS A 111 7.24 -8.25 -3.30
C CYS A 111 8.58 -7.56 -3.00
N CYS A 112 8.46 -6.35 -2.48
CA CYS A 112 9.54 -5.40 -2.18
C CYS A 112 10.32 -4.89 -3.39
N ALA A 113 9.93 -5.20 -4.62
CA ALA A 113 10.50 -4.61 -5.82
C ALA A 113 10.03 -3.16 -5.98
N CYS A 114 10.87 -2.34 -6.60
CA CYS A 114 10.51 -0.96 -6.93
C CYS A 114 10.25 -0.78 -8.42
N TYR A 115 9.31 0.11 -8.72
CA TYR A 115 8.91 0.44 -10.08
C TYR A 115 8.89 1.96 -10.25
N GLU A 116 9.59 2.47 -11.27
CA GLU A 116 9.42 3.84 -11.73
C GLU A 116 8.21 3.89 -12.66
N LEU A 117 7.15 4.53 -12.19
CA LEU A 117 5.95 4.86 -12.93
C LEU A 117 6.15 6.22 -13.60
N THR A 118 5.84 6.32 -14.88
CA THR A 118 5.66 7.60 -15.58
C THR A 118 4.18 7.70 -15.94
N PHE A 119 3.48 8.68 -15.38
CA PHE A 119 2.06 8.87 -15.66
C PHE A 119 1.85 9.30 -17.12
N THR A 120 0.87 8.72 -17.78
CA THR A 120 0.58 8.94 -19.21
C THR A 120 -0.79 9.59 -19.46
N SER A 121 -1.56 9.85 -18.40
CA SER A 121 -2.85 10.55 -18.47
C SER A 121 -3.16 11.29 -17.16
N GLY A 122 -4.26 12.06 -17.16
CA GLY A 122 -4.68 12.87 -16.01
C GLY A 122 -3.82 14.12 -15.81
N PRO A 123 -4.08 14.88 -14.72
CA PRO A 123 -3.39 16.14 -14.44
C PRO A 123 -1.90 15.95 -14.09
N VAL A 124 -1.49 14.72 -13.78
CA VAL A 124 -0.11 14.35 -13.43
C VAL A 124 0.68 13.74 -14.60
N ALA A 125 0.12 13.74 -15.83
CA ALA A 125 0.80 13.18 -16.99
C ALA A 125 2.22 13.78 -17.17
N GLY A 126 3.21 12.90 -17.38
CA GLY A 126 4.63 13.24 -17.47
C GLY A 126 5.38 13.22 -16.14
N LYS A 127 4.69 13.33 -14.99
CA LYS A 127 5.31 13.18 -13.68
C LYS A 127 5.72 11.72 -13.43
N LYS A 128 6.69 11.55 -12.53
CA LYS A 128 7.22 10.24 -12.17
C LYS A 128 6.95 9.91 -10.71
N MET A 129 6.66 8.65 -10.45
CA MET A 129 6.54 8.12 -9.09
C MET A 129 7.34 6.82 -8.98
N VAL A 130 8.22 6.69 -8.00
CA VAL A 130 8.84 5.40 -7.69
C VAL A 130 8.08 4.76 -6.54
N VAL A 131 7.50 3.60 -6.78
CA VAL A 131 6.75 2.85 -5.76
C VAL A 131 7.46 1.56 -5.41
N GLN A 132 7.45 1.19 -4.13
CA GLN A 132 7.73 -0.17 -3.72
C GLN A 132 6.43 -0.98 -3.62
N ALA A 133 6.44 -2.19 -4.18
CA ALA A 133 5.34 -3.13 -4.03
C ALA A 133 5.37 -3.77 -2.64
N THR A 134 4.42 -3.39 -1.78
CA THR A 134 4.30 -3.92 -0.41
C THR A 134 3.10 -4.84 -0.24
N ASN A 135 2.17 -4.85 -1.19
CA ASN A 135 0.95 -5.63 -1.15
C ASN A 135 0.59 -6.22 -2.52
N THR A 136 -0.39 -7.10 -2.55
CA THR A 136 -1.14 -7.49 -3.75
C THR A 136 -2.62 -7.65 -3.41
N GLY A 137 -3.50 -7.55 -4.41
CA GLY A 137 -4.95 -7.68 -4.25
C GLY A 137 -5.51 -8.71 -5.23
N GLY A 138 -6.49 -9.50 -4.80
CA GLY A 138 -7.11 -10.54 -5.65
C GLY A 138 -7.98 -9.99 -6.78
N ASP A 139 -8.34 -8.70 -6.69
CA ASP A 139 -9.09 -7.92 -7.67
C ASP A 139 -8.18 -7.16 -8.66
N LEU A 140 -6.87 -7.14 -8.42
CA LEU A 140 -5.91 -6.53 -9.33
C LEU A 140 -5.66 -7.46 -10.53
N SER A 141 -5.53 -6.90 -11.73
CA SER A 141 -5.31 -7.68 -12.95
C SER A 141 -4.39 -6.99 -13.96
N GLY A 142 -3.82 -7.75 -14.87
CA GLY A 142 -2.89 -7.22 -15.88
C GLY A 142 -1.65 -6.59 -15.24
N ASN A 143 -1.34 -5.35 -15.61
CA ASN A 143 -0.34 -4.54 -14.91
C ASN A 143 -1.07 -3.43 -14.17
N GLN A 144 -1.34 -3.62 -12.88
CA GLN A 144 -2.09 -2.68 -12.07
C GLN A 144 -1.31 -2.32 -10.82
N PHE A 145 -1.27 -1.01 -10.54
CA PHE A 145 -0.66 -0.43 -9.35
C PHE A 145 -1.74 0.29 -8.54
N ASP A 146 -2.18 -0.32 -7.45
CA ASP A 146 -3.08 0.31 -6.50
C ASP A 146 -2.26 1.14 -5.53
N ILE A 147 -2.20 2.45 -5.76
CA ILE A 147 -1.25 3.34 -5.07
C ILE A 147 -1.75 3.56 -3.63
N SER A 148 -0.89 3.27 -2.66
CA SER A 148 -1.18 3.48 -1.25
C SER A 148 -1.23 4.99 -0.97
N MET A 149 -2.40 5.50 -0.62
CA MET A 149 -2.59 6.90 -0.22
C MET A 149 -3.73 7.01 0.80
N PRO A 150 -3.47 7.53 2.02
CA PRO A 150 -4.51 7.68 3.03
C PRO A 150 -5.73 8.44 2.49
N GLY A 151 -6.91 7.85 2.68
CA GLY A 151 -8.15 8.39 2.13
C GLY A 151 -8.40 8.07 0.67
N GLY A 152 -7.64 7.16 0.05
CA GLY A 152 -7.88 6.60 -1.29
C GLY A 152 -9.10 5.67 -1.37
N GLY A 153 -9.61 5.21 -0.23
CA GLY A 153 -10.71 4.25 -0.12
C GLY A 153 -10.22 2.94 0.46
N VAL A 154 -11.05 2.29 1.29
CA VAL A 154 -10.68 1.03 1.96
C VAL A 154 -10.88 -0.18 1.05
N GLY A 155 -11.74 -0.05 0.03
CA GLY A 155 -12.00 -1.13 -0.91
C GLY A 155 -12.73 -2.31 -0.27
N ILE A 156 -12.24 -3.53 -0.49
CA ILE A 156 -12.89 -4.78 -0.04
C ILE A 156 -12.79 -4.95 1.48
N PHE A 157 -11.65 -4.62 2.06
CA PHE A 157 -11.38 -4.76 3.49
C PHE A 157 -11.42 -3.39 4.19
N ASN A 158 -11.58 -3.38 5.51
CA ASN A 158 -11.52 -2.14 6.29
C ASN A 158 -10.92 -2.42 7.67
N GLY A 159 -9.60 -2.40 7.74
CA GLY A 159 -8.86 -2.41 9.01
C GLY A 159 -8.91 -1.05 9.70
N CYS A 160 -9.13 0.03 8.95
CA CYS A 160 -9.07 1.40 9.45
C CYS A 160 -10.13 1.71 10.52
N THR A 161 -11.29 1.04 10.47
CA THR A 161 -12.28 1.16 11.54
C THR A 161 -11.74 0.64 12.87
N GLN A 162 -11.04 -0.49 12.86
CA GLN A 162 -10.45 -1.06 14.07
C GLN A 162 -9.21 -0.27 14.51
N GLU A 163 -8.38 0.16 13.56
CA GLU A 163 -7.12 0.83 13.88
C GLU A 163 -7.33 2.27 14.37
N TRP A 164 -8.09 3.06 13.60
CA TRP A 164 -8.18 4.50 13.73
C TRP A 164 -9.59 5.01 14.07
N GLY A 165 -10.56 4.10 14.24
CA GLY A 165 -11.96 4.48 14.43
C GLY A 165 -12.58 5.10 13.18
N ALA A 166 -12.07 4.78 11.99
CA ALA A 166 -12.67 5.27 10.74
C ALA A 166 -14.11 4.76 10.56
N PRO A 167 -14.99 5.47 9.83
CA PRO A 167 -16.32 4.99 9.50
C PRO A 167 -16.30 3.62 8.79
N SER A 168 -17.44 2.92 8.76
CA SER A 168 -17.53 1.57 8.18
C SER A 168 -17.19 1.50 6.68
N SER A 169 -17.31 2.62 5.95
CA SER A 169 -16.88 2.77 4.55
C SER A 169 -15.48 3.38 4.39
N GLY A 170 -14.73 3.56 5.48
CA GLY A 170 -13.56 4.42 5.55
C GLY A 170 -13.91 5.91 5.67
N TRP A 171 -12.93 6.80 5.53
CA TRP A 171 -13.12 8.26 5.67
C TRP A 171 -13.93 8.92 4.55
N GLY A 172 -14.30 8.17 3.50
CA GLY A 172 -15.07 8.68 2.37
C GLY A 172 -15.86 7.54 1.70
N ALA A 173 -15.96 7.59 0.37
CA ALA A 173 -16.52 6.47 -0.38
C ALA A 173 -15.66 5.22 -0.19
N GLN A 174 -16.30 4.05 -0.11
CA GLN A 174 -15.60 2.77 0.07
C GLN A 174 -14.51 2.57 -1.00
N TYR A 175 -14.83 2.89 -2.25
CA TYR A 175 -13.89 2.92 -3.37
C TYR A 175 -13.67 4.37 -3.80
N GLY A 176 -12.42 4.81 -3.92
CA GLY A 176 -12.05 6.18 -4.30
C GLY A 176 -11.97 7.17 -3.14
N GLY A 177 -12.51 6.83 -1.98
CA GLY A 177 -12.27 7.52 -0.71
C GLY A 177 -12.83 8.94 -0.65
N ILE A 178 -12.07 9.85 -0.05
CA ILE A 178 -12.49 11.25 0.09
C ILE A 178 -12.43 12.00 -1.26
N SER A 179 -13.23 13.06 -1.39
CA SER A 179 -13.32 13.88 -2.61
C SER A 179 -12.70 15.26 -2.50
N ALA A 180 -12.24 15.67 -1.30
CA ALA A 180 -11.70 17.01 -1.06
C ALA A 180 -10.54 17.00 -0.06
N ALA A 181 -9.53 17.83 -0.31
CA ALA A 181 -8.36 18.04 0.54
C ALA A 181 -8.73 18.51 1.97
N SER A 182 -9.84 19.25 2.12
CA SER A 182 -10.33 19.69 3.43
C SER A 182 -10.68 18.53 4.36
N SER A 183 -11.03 17.36 3.82
CA SER A 183 -11.33 16.17 4.63
C SER A 183 -10.10 15.60 5.33
N CYS A 184 -8.88 15.87 4.84
CA CYS A 184 -7.64 15.40 5.45
C CYS A 184 -7.41 15.95 6.86
N ALA A 185 -8.00 17.11 7.21
CA ALA A 185 -7.89 17.68 8.55
C ALA A 185 -8.53 16.79 9.63
N GLY A 186 -9.47 15.90 9.25
CA GLY A 186 -10.11 14.94 10.15
C GLY A 186 -9.37 13.60 10.29
N PHE A 187 -8.25 13.40 9.60
CA PHE A 187 -7.48 12.16 9.66
C PHE A 187 -6.59 12.11 10.91
N PRO A 188 -6.21 10.90 11.38
CA PRO A 188 -5.10 10.74 12.32
C PRO A 188 -3.87 11.52 11.84
N ALA A 189 -3.18 12.20 12.75
CA ALA A 189 -2.07 13.11 12.41
C ALA A 189 -1.01 12.47 11.49
N ALA A 190 -0.70 11.19 11.72
CA ALA A 190 0.26 10.43 10.95
C ALA A 190 -0.15 10.22 9.47
N LEU A 191 -1.45 10.24 9.17
CA LEU A 191 -1.99 10.01 7.83
C LEU A 191 -2.28 11.30 7.04
N GLN A 192 -2.27 12.46 7.70
CA GLN A 192 -2.66 13.72 7.08
C GLN A 192 -1.74 14.12 5.93
N ALA A 193 -0.43 13.90 6.05
CA ALA A 193 0.53 14.25 5.01
C ALA A 193 0.33 13.41 3.74
N GLY A 194 0.15 12.09 3.88
CA GLY A 194 -0.15 11.21 2.76
C GLY A 194 -1.51 11.52 2.12
N CYS A 195 -2.49 11.89 2.95
CA CYS A 195 -3.81 12.33 2.49
C CYS A 195 -3.70 13.61 1.64
N GLN A 196 -2.94 14.62 2.09
CA GLN A 196 -2.78 15.86 1.33
C GLN A 196 -1.93 15.69 0.08
N TRP A 197 -0.93 14.80 0.09
CA TRP A 197 -0.17 14.48 -1.12
C TRP A 197 -1.08 14.11 -2.32
N ARG A 198 -2.21 13.43 -2.07
CA ARG A 198 -3.20 13.08 -3.09
C ARG A 198 -3.73 14.31 -3.83
N PHE A 199 -3.95 15.41 -3.14
CA PHE A 199 -4.53 16.62 -3.72
C PHE A 199 -3.48 17.64 -4.14
N ASP A 200 -2.33 17.65 -3.47
CA ASP A 200 -1.25 18.60 -3.75
C ASP A 200 -0.40 18.14 -4.94
N TRP A 201 0.44 17.11 -4.75
CA TRP A 201 1.36 16.63 -5.78
C TRP A 201 0.65 15.81 -6.85
N PHE A 202 -0.27 14.94 -6.40
CA PHE A 202 -1.01 14.04 -7.28
C PHE A 202 -2.25 14.71 -7.92
N GLN A 203 -2.53 15.97 -7.55
CA GLN A 203 -3.55 16.84 -8.16
C GLN A 203 -4.96 16.22 -8.24
N GLY A 204 -5.28 15.32 -7.31
CA GLY A 204 -6.55 14.60 -7.30
C GLY A 204 -6.77 13.71 -8.53
N ALA A 205 -5.71 13.28 -9.22
CA ALA A 205 -5.81 12.47 -10.42
C ALA A 205 -6.64 11.20 -10.17
N ASP A 206 -7.59 10.93 -11.07
CA ASP A 206 -8.46 9.76 -10.97
C ASP A 206 -7.93 8.65 -11.89
N ASN A 207 -7.27 7.66 -11.27
CA ASN A 207 -6.76 6.45 -11.91
C ASN A 207 -5.93 6.71 -13.18
N PRO A 208 -4.89 7.57 -13.13
CA PRO A 208 -4.06 7.85 -14.29
C PRO A 208 -3.35 6.57 -14.79
N THR A 209 -3.33 6.38 -16.10
CA THR A 209 -2.53 5.32 -16.74
C THR A 209 -1.05 5.60 -16.59
N VAL A 210 -0.22 4.56 -16.68
CA VAL A 210 1.24 4.65 -16.53
C VAL A 210 1.98 3.83 -17.59
N SER A 211 3.20 4.24 -17.91
CA SER A 211 4.26 3.31 -18.29
C SER A 211 5.14 3.04 -17.07
N PHE A 212 5.68 1.83 -16.96
CA PHE A 212 6.52 1.46 -15.82
C PHE A 212 7.74 0.66 -16.23
N LYS A 213 8.76 0.71 -15.39
CA LYS A 213 9.92 -0.16 -15.42
C LYS A 213 10.35 -0.48 -13.99
N GLN A 214 10.77 -1.72 -13.75
CA GLN A 214 11.37 -2.12 -12.49
C GLN A 214 12.75 -1.47 -12.35
N VAL A 215 13.04 -0.97 -11.15
CA VAL A 215 14.25 -0.21 -10.81
C VAL A 215 14.77 -0.66 -9.44
N ALA A 216 16.03 -0.38 -9.16
CA ALA A 216 16.59 -0.54 -7.82
C ALA A 216 15.85 0.40 -6.87
N CYS A 217 15.50 -0.11 -5.69
CA CYS A 217 14.75 0.65 -4.70
C CYS A 217 15.59 1.80 -4.14
N PRO A 218 15.11 3.05 -4.19
CA PRO A 218 15.73 4.15 -3.46
C PRO A 218 15.80 3.83 -1.96
N ALA A 219 16.93 4.12 -1.32
CA ALA A 219 17.11 3.91 0.12
C ALA A 219 16.06 4.65 0.97
N ALA A 220 15.55 5.79 0.48
CA ALA A 220 14.48 6.53 1.15
C ALA A 220 13.15 5.74 1.25
N ILE A 221 12.93 4.78 0.34
CA ILE A 221 11.75 3.90 0.36
C ILE A 221 12.02 2.68 1.24
N THR A 222 13.14 1.99 1.05
CA THR A 222 13.45 0.76 1.81
C THR A 222 13.76 1.01 3.27
N ALA A 223 14.27 2.19 3.64
CA ALA A 223 14.48 2.57 5.04
C ALA A 223 13.18 2.69 5.85
N LYS A 224 12.04 2.94 5.18
CA LYS A 224 10.72 3.03 5.82
C LYS A 224 10.03 1.67 5.91
N SER A 225 10.10 0.86 4.86
CA SER A 225 9.47 -0.46 4.83
C SER A 225 10.30 -1.55 5.52
N GLY A 226 11.61 -1.37 5.63
CA GLY A 226 12.54 -2.39 6.12
C GLY A 226 12.77 -3.55 5.12
N CYS A 227 12.22 -3.46 3.91
CA CYS A 227 12.26 -4.53 2.92
C CYS A 227 13.08 -4.17 1.69
N THR A 228 14.07 -5.01 1.38
CA THR A 228 14.96 -4.93 0.22
C THR A 228 15.15 -6.33 -0.35
N ARG A 229 14.97 -6.48 -1.67
CA ARG A 229 15.13 -7.77 -2.34
C ARG A 229 16.60 -8.15 -2.51
N ALA A 230 16.89 -9.44 -2.54
CA ALA A 230 18.24 -9.95 -2.81
C ALA A 230 18.74 -9.54 -4.22
N ASP A 231 17.83 -9.43 -5.18
CA ASP A 231 18.12 -9.06 -6.57
C ASP A 231 18.06 -7.54 -6.84
N ASP A 232 17.79 -6.69 -5.83
CA ASP A 232 17.57 -5.25 -6.03
C ASP A 232 18.79 -4.54 -6.65
N SER A 233 20.00 -4.92 -6.23
CA SER A 233 21.26 -4.35 -6.75
C SER A 233 21.52 -4.64 -8.23
N SER A 234 20.80 -5.59 -8.82
CA SER A 234 20.89 -5.92 -10.25
C SER A 234 19.96 -5.06 -11.12
N ALA A 235 19.03 -4.31 -10.51
CA ALA A 235 18.09 -3.46 -11.21
C ALA A 235 18.71 -2.08 -11.56
N PRO A 236 18.28 -1.43 -12.66
CA PRO A 236 18.75 -0.11 -13.01
C PRO A 236 18.26 0.90 -11.97
N LYS A 237 19.08 1.91 -11.66
CA LYS A 237 18.67 3.00 -10.78
C LYS A 237 17.50 3.77 -11.38
N ALA A 238 16.55 4.20 -10.53
CA ALA A 238 15.51 5.13 -10.92
C ALA A 238 16.12 6.43 -11.49
N ALA A 239 15.44 7.04 -12.46
CA ALA A 239 15.86 8.33 -13.01
C ALA A 239 15.87 9.37 -11.87
N ALA A 240 17.00 10.06 -11.69
CA ALA A 240 17.05 11.23 -10.82
C ALA A 240 16.09 12.27 -11.37
N GLY A 241 15.24 12.85 -10.52
CA GLY A 241 14.34 13.93 -10.91
C GLY A 241 15.14 15.03 -11.59
N SER A 242 14.77 15.36 -12.82
CA SER A 242 15.45 16.38 -13.60
C SER A 242 15.14 17.74 -12.98
N GLY A 243 15.96 18.17 -12.01
CA GLY A 243 16.18 19.59 -11.82
C GLY A 243 16.73 20.12 -13.14
N SER A 244 16.06 21.13 -13.71
CA SER A 244 16.47 21.78 -14.96
C SER A 244 17.92 22.26 -14.84
N ALA A 245 18.86 21.43 -15.32
CA ALA A 245 20.24 21.80 -15.47
C ALA A 245 20.34 22.54 -16.80
N VAL A 246 20.21 23.86 -16.74
CA VAL A 246 20.77 24.72 -17.79
C VAL A 246 22.27 24.42 -17.86
N GLU A 247 22.70 23.85 -18.98
CA GLU A 247 24.12 23.65 -19.31
C GLU A 247 24.84 25.00 -19.27
N ALA A 248 25.54 25.29 -18.17
CA ALA A 248 26.58 26.30 -18.15
C ALA A 248 27.88 25.64 -18.63
N SER A 249 28.16 25.80 -19.91
CA SER A 249 29.44 25.47 -20.53
C SER A 249 30.56 26.30 -19.88
N SER A 250 31.39 25.66 -19.06
CA SER A 250 32.58 26.27 -18.47
C SER A 250 33.81 25.93 -19.30
N SER A 251 34.28 26.90 -20.10
CA SER A 251 35.68 26.96 -20.55
C SER A 251 36.55 27.65 -19.49
N PRO A 252 37.82 27.26 -19.31
CA PRO A 252 38.65 27.75 -18.22
C PRO A 252 39.30 29.10 -18.57
N VAL A 253 39.21 30.08 -17.67
CA VAL A 253 40.03 31.30 -17.73
C VAL A 253 41.11 31.24 -16.66
N ALA A 254 42.32 31.56 -17.11
CA ALA A 254 43.59 31.48 -16.43
C ALA A 254 43.74 32.39 -15.20
N GLN A 255 44.67 31.99 -14.34
CA GLN A 255 45.21 32.69 -13.18
C GLN A 255 45.68 34.13 -13.47
N ALA A 256 45.44 35.01 -12.49
CA ALA A 256 46.34 36.12 -12.17
C ALA A 256 46.41 36.34 -10.64
N SER A 257 47.64 36.50 -10.17
CA SER A 257 48.10 36.66 -8.77
C SER A 257 47.85 38.08 -8.18
N PRO A 258 48.12 38.31 -6.87
CA PRO A 258 47.40 39.27 -6.03
C PRO A 258 48.14 40.60 -5.80
N VAL A 259 47.41 41.63 -5.35
CA VAL A 259 48.00 42.83 -4.72
C VAL A 259 47.14 43.31 -3.52
N ALA A 260 47.84 43.39 -2.38
CA ALA A 260 47.71 44.20 -1.14
C ALA A 260 46.37 44.88 -0.76
N THR A 261 45.78 44.57 0.42
CA THR A 261 46.06 45.07 1.81
C THR A 261 45.29 46.36 2.16
N LEU A 262 44.44 46.28 3.21
CA LEU A 262 44.14 47.28 4.26
C LEU A 262 43.01 46.68 5.14
N SER A 263 43.33 45.97 6.22
CA SER A 263 43.36 46.45 7.62
C SER A 263 42.18 47.31 8.08
N ALA A 264 41.26 46.69 8.83
CA ALA A 264 40.76 47.23 10.10
C ALA A 264 40.25 46.06 10.97
N THR A 265 40.75 46.04 12.21
CA THR A 265 40.61 45.03 13.28
C THR A 265 39.26 45.14 14.03
N PRO A 266 38.92 44.15 14.88
CA PRO A 266 37.58 43.93 15.44
C PRO A 266 37.41 44.50 16.85
N GLU A 267 36.17 44.76 17.25
CA GLU A 267 35.78 44.86 18.65
C GLU A 267 34.78 43.75 18.98
N ALA A 268 35.22 42.86 19.85
CA ALA A 268 34.38 41.98 20.64
C ALA A 268 34.05 42.70 21.95
N VAL A 269 32.83 42.55 22.45
CA VAL A 269 32.58 42.62 23.89
C VAL A 269 31.41 41.72 24.27
N GLU A 270 31.64 41.07 25.40
CA GLU A 270 30.92 39.98 26.04
C GLU A 270 29.51 40.30 26.56
N SER A 271 28.73 39.22 26.67
CA SER A 271 28.01 38.74 27.86
C SER A 271 27.35 39.74 28.82
N SER A 272 26.03 39.58 29.00
CA SER A 272 25.46 39.36 30.34
C SER A 272 23.96 39.04 30.29
N SER A 273 23.59 37.84 30.77
CA SER A 273 22.29 37.60 31.38
C SER A 273 22.14 38.41 32.67
N PRO A 274 20.90 38.67 33.13
CA PRO A 274 20.55 38.09 34.41
C PRO A 274 19.11 37.53 34.48
N ALA A 275 18.85 36.90 35.61
CA ALA A 275 17.84 35.91 35.92
C ALA A 275 16.49 36.48 36.43
N LEU A 276 15.49 35.56 36.44
CA LEU A 276 14.47 35.29 37.47
C LEU A 276 14.01 36.43 38.40
N SER A 277 12.70 36.72 38.39
CA SER A 277 11.82 36.82 39.59
C SER A 277 10.37 37.02 39.12
N SER A 278 9.47 36.06 39.34
CA SER A 278 8.47 36.01 40.44
C SER A 278 7.33 37.05 40.34
N ALA A 279 6.11 36.56 40.09
CA ALA A 279 4.93 36.80 40.95
C ALA A 279 3.62 36.33 40.28
N ALA A 280 3.02 35.27 40.82
CA ALA A 280 1.55 35.17 41.00
C ALA A 280 1.23 35.75 42.40
N PRO A 281 0.01 36.22 42.74
CA PRO A 281 -1.21 35.39 42.89
C PRO A 281 -2.47 36.12 42.33
N VAL A 282 -3.72 35.64 42.31
CA VAL A 282 -4.67 35.24 43.38
C VAL A 282 -5.92 34.69 42.63
N VAL A 283 -6.30 33.42 42.81
CA VAL A 283 -7.48 32.92 43.56
C VAL A 283 -8.80 33.68 43.32
N GLU A 284 -9.76 33.09 42.59
CA GLU A 284 -11.17 33.10 43.02
C GLU A 284 -12.01 31.99 42.35
N SER A 285 -12.49 31.08 43.19
CA SER A 285 -13.65 30.19 43.05
C SER A 285 -13.99 29.84 44.50
N PRO A 286 -15.27 29.84 44.95
CA PRO A 286 -16.13 28.72 44.57
C PRO A 286 -17.65 28.96 44.57
N ALA A 287 -18.34 27.92 44.08
CA ALA A 287 -19.55 27.29 44.67
C ALA A 287 -20.95 27.72 44.16
N PRO A 288 -21.99 26.88 44.38
CA PRO A 288 -22.76 26.26 43.29
C PRO A 288 -24.29 26.41 43.44
N VAL A 289 -25.09 26.05 42.42
CA VAL A 289 -26.55 25.87 42.59
C VAL A 289 -27.08 24.67 41.77
N ALA A 290 -27.45 23.63 42.52
CA ALA A 290 -28.66 22.78 42.49
C ALA A 290 -29.31 22.27 41.17
N THR A 291 -29.20 20.94 40.99
CA THR A 291 -30.24 19.87 40.86
C THR A 291 -31.62 20.05 40.21
N ALA A 292 -31.98 18.95 39.51
CA ALA A 292 -33.30 18.37 39.17
C ALA A 292 -34.05 19.03 37.97
N GLU A 293 -34.65 18.31 37.02
CA GLU A 293 -35.56 17.16 37.14
C GLU A 293 -35.58 16.23 35.91
N SER A 294 -36.07 15.02 36.18
CA SER A 294 -36.52 13.97 35.26
C SER A 294 -37.81 14.35 34.53
N SER A 295 -37.99 13.89 33.29
CA SER A 295 -39.33 13.63 32.72
C SER A 295 -39.24 12.70 31.50
N SER A 296 -39.60 11.44 31.75
CA SER A 296 -40.13 10.44 30.82
C SER A 296 -41.52 10.83 30.31
N ILE A 297 -41.83 10.52 29.05
CA ILE A 297 -43.15 10.28 28.39
C ILE A 297 -42.83 10.21 26.88
N SER A 298 -43.39 9.40 25.99
CA SER A 298 -44.09 8.12 25.92
C SER A 298 -44.08 7.75 24.43
N ALA A 299 -44.15 6.46 24.10
CA ALA A 299 -44.41 5.97 22.75
C ALA A 299 -45.80 6.41 22.24
N PRO A 300 -46.04 6.29 20.92
CA PRO A 300 -47.23 5.56 20.52
C PRO A 300 -46.99 4.52 19.43
N GLU A 301 -48.04 3.71 19.28
CA GLU A 301 -48.14 2.40 18.68
C GLU A 301 -48.09 2.33 17.14
N VAL A 302 -47.88 1.08 16.74
CA VAL A 302 -48.11 0.41 15.46
C VAL A 302 -49.42 0.82 14.78
N GLU A 303 -49.35 1.14 13.49
CA GLU A 303 -50.42 0.80 12.54
C GLU A 303 -49.85 0.19 11.26
N THR A 304 -50.26 -1.05 11.03
CA THR A 304 -50.23 -1.79 9.77
C THR A 304 -51.34 -1.30 8.85
N SER A 305 -51.04 -1.03 7.57
CA SER A 305 -52.07 -1.04 6.53
C SER A 305 -51.56 -1.69 5.25
N ALA A 306 -52.24 -2.77 4.87
CA ALA A 306 -52.11 -3.49 3.61
C ALA A 306 -52.49 -2.60 2.42
N ALA A 307 -51.77 -2.74 1.31
CA ALA A 307 -52.18 -2.21 0.01
C ALA A 307 -52.75 -3.36 -0.84
N GLU A 308 -54.03 -3.26 -1.11
CA GLU A 308 -54.80 -4.16 -1.97
C GLU A 308 -54.65 -3.77 -3.44
N SER A 309 -54.68 -4.82 -4.27
CA SER A 309 -54.60 -4.84 -5.73
C SER A 309 -55.78 -4.12 -6.39
N THR A 310 -55.51 -3.30 -7.41
CA THR A 310 -56.51 -2.93 -8.42
C THR A 310 -56.03 -3.27 -9.84
N SER A 311 -56.91 -3.98 -10.52
CA SER A 311 -56.88 -4.56 -11.86
C SER A 311 -56.94 -3.54 -13.03
N ALA A 312 -56.46 -4.03 -14.18
CA ALA A 312 -56.34 -3.49 -15.56
C ALA A 312 -57.69 -3.04 -16.22
N PRO A 313 -57.80 -2.60 -17.52
CA PRO A 313 -57.15 -3.18 -18.73
C PRO A 313 -56.83 -2.29 -19.97
N GLY A 314 -55.99 -2.83 -20.87
CA GLY A 314 -56.15 -2.77 -22.34
C GLY A 314 -55.32 -1.73 -23.13
N ILE A 315 -54.83 -1.91 -24.36
CA ILE A 315 -54.86 -2.96 -25.40
C ILE A 315 -53.77 -2.57 -26.46
N ASN A 316 -52.94 -3.51 -26.95
CA ASN A 316 -52.58 -3.77 -28.37
C ASN A 316 -51.20 -4.45 -28.57
N ASN A 317 -51.26 -5.70 -29.04
CA ASN A 317 -50.21 -6.47 -29.72
C ASN A 317 -50.26 -6.17 -31.25
N PRO A 318 -49.32 -6.57 -32.14
CA PRO A 318 -48.75 -7.92 -32.31
C PRO A 318 -47.21 -7.98 -32.51
N ALA A 319 -46.49 -8.96 -31.97
CA ALA A 319 -46.23 -10.32 -32.46
C ALA A 319 -45.44 -10.45 -33.79
N THR A 320 -44.19 -10.92 -33.69
CA THR A 320 -43.65 -11.96 -34.59
C THR A 320 -42.79 -12.93 -33.78
N SER A 321 -43.11 -14.21 -33.92
CA SER A 321 -42.60 -15.40 -33.24
C SER A 321 -41.52 -16.07 -34.08
N ILE A 322 -40.50 -16.71 -33.46
CA ILE A 322 -40.09 -18.10 -33.79
C ILE A 322 -39.62 -18.81 -32.51
N ALA A 323 -40.04 -20.08 -32.41
CA ALA A 323 -40.11 -20.97 -31.26
C ALA A 323 -38.83 -21.76 -30.92
N ALA A 324 -38.75 -22.30 -29.69
CA ALA A 324 -38.67 -23.74 -29.40
C ALA A 324 -38.71 -24.00 -27.88
N GLN A 325 -39.42 -25.05 -27.47
CA GLN A 325 -39.78 -25.38 -26.10
C GLN A 325 -39.46 -26.87 -25.82
N ILE A 326 -39.11 -27.16 -24.56
CA ILE A 326 -39.36 -28.41 -23.79
C ILE A 326 -38.18 -29.41 -23.56
N THR A 327 -38.04 -29.66 -22.25
CA THR A 327 -37.30 -30.55 -21.31
C THR A 327 -37.37 -32.09 -21.58
N PRO A 328 -36.88 -33.04 -20.72
CA PRO A 328 -36.43 -32.93 -19.31
C PRO A 328 -35.21 -33.76 -18.83
N ALA A 329 -34.94 -33.55 -17.54
CA ALA A 329 -33.91 -34.09 -16.64
C ALA A 329 -33.86 -35.62 -16.50
N ILE A 330 -32.67 -36.12 -16.13
CA ILE A 330 -32.46 -37.46 -15.57
C ILE A 330 -31.76 -37.35 -14.21
N THR A 331 -32.41 -37.95 -13.22
CA THR A 331 -31.98 -38.27 -11.86
C THR A 331 -31.07 -39.49 -11.87
N TYR A 332 -30.05 -39.57 -11.00
CA TYR A 332 -29.40 -40.84 -10.65
C TYR A 332 -29.31 -41.04 -9.14
N SER A 333 -29.83 -42.18 -8.69
CA SER A 333 -30.01 -42.59 -7.30
C SER A 333 -28.81 -43.36 -6.75
N ARG A 334 -28.64 -43.28 -5.43
CA ARG A 334 -27.76 -44.12 -4.59
C ARG A 334 -28.33 -45.53 -4.43
N THR A 335 -27.45 -46.53 -4.37
CA THR A 335 -27.66 -47.77 -3.61
C THR A 335 -26.34 -48.37 -3.12
N SER A 336 -26.40 -48.90 -1.90
CA SER A 336 -25.36 -49.55 -1.10
C SER A 336 -25.07 -51.00 -1.51
N SER A 337 -23.84 -51.48 -1.30
CA SER A 337 -23.56 -52.80 -0.73
C SER A 337 -22.04 -53.04 -0.50
N SER A 338 -21.70 -53.55 0.69
CA SER A 338 -20.46 -54.26 1.04
C SER A 338 -20.71 -55.78 0.83
N PRO A 339 -19.71 -56.69 0.71
CA PRO A 339 -18.79 -57.05 1.80
C PRO A 339 -17.37 -57.51 1.37
N GLY A 340 -16.47 -57.75 2.34
CA GLY A 340 -15.40 -58.76 2.20
C GLY A 340 -14.02 -58.36 2.72
N VAL A 341 -13.69 -58.83 3.92
CA VAL A 341 -12.38 -58.76 4.59
C VAL A 341 -11.46 -59.88 4.07
N SER A 342 -10.20 -59.57 3.79
CA SER A 342 -9.09 -60.52 3.99
C SER A 342 -7.78 -59.78 4.23
N ALA A 343 -7.18 -60.11 5.37
CA ALA A 343 -5.90 -59.62 5.84
C ALA A 343 -4.75 -60.44 5.24
N THR A 344 -3.66 -59.77 4.88
CA THR A 344 -2.31 -60.36 4.87
C THR A 344 -1.32 -59.32 5.38
N THR A 345 -0.48 -59.79 6.28
CA THR A 345 0.43 -59.10 7.20
C THR A 345 1.83 -58.83 6.64
N ALA A 346 2.38 -57.66 7.03
CA ALA A 346 3.78 -57.33 7.40
C ALA A 346 4.89 -57.21 6.33
N PRO A 347 6.03 -56.53 6.62
CA PRO A 347 6.37 -55.65 7.76
C PRO A 347 6.77 -54.21 7.37
N VAL A 348 6.77 -53.35 8.38
CA VAL A 348 7.32 -51.98 8.41
C VAL A 348 8.59 -52.06 9.23
N ASP A 349 9.69 -51.54 8.71
CA ASP A 349 10.92 -51.23 9.44
C ASP A 349 11.07 -49.70 9.52
N ASP A 350 11.58 -49.26 10.68
CA ASP A 350 12.21 -47.98 11.06
C ASP A 350 11.28 -46.75 11.26
N GLU A 351 11.03 -46.31 12.52
CA GLU A 351 11.88 -45.39 13.35
C GLU A 351 12.00 -43.99 12.70
N ASP A 352 11.79 -42.83 13.32
CA ASP A 352 11.33 -42.39 14.64
C ASP A 352 11.11 -40.85 14.51
N ASP A 353 10.39 -40.28 15.48
CA ASP A 353 10.44 -38.88 15.96
C ASP A 353 9.74 -37.70 15.24
N ASP A 354 8.65 -37.30 15.90
CA ASP A 354 8.28 -35.95 16.36
C ASP A 354 7.91 -34.85 15.34
N ALA A 355 6.60 -34.76 15.09
CA ALA A 355 5.91 -33.50 14.80
C ALA A 355 4.63 -33.39 15.63
N CYS A 356 4.69 -32.62 16.72
CA CYS A 356 3.53 -32.12 17.45
C CYS A 356 3.56 -30.59 17.44
N GLU A 357 2.43 -30.02 16.96
CA GLU A 357 1.72 -28.81 17.41
C GLU A 357 2.53 -27.48 17.54
N LEU A 358 2.14 -26.32 17.01
CA LEU A 358 0.83 -25.66 16.86
C LEU A 358 0.86 -24.64 15.70
#